data_AF-A0A1F3L2I6-F1
#
_entry.id   AF-A0A1F3L2I6-F1
#
_cell.length_a   1.000
_cell.length_b   1.000
_cell.length_c   1.000
_cell.angle_alpha   90.00
_cell.angle_beta   90.00
_cell.angle_gamma   90.00
#
_symmetry.space_group_name_H-M   'P 1'
#
loop_
_entity.id
_entity.type
_entity.pdbx_description
1 polymer ?
#
loop_
_entity_poly.entity_id
_entity_poly.type
_entity_poly.pdbx_seq_one_letter_code
_entity_poly.pdbx_strand_id
1 'polypeptide(L)'
;MPSFEVHKTVNFSVFSQFVRGSFLPVSLADKNIKSSLQLVRSANTHIIISESTKEEVSRKISLIDLTDYGYYSTSDIDLKFIYNSETNSHQAVICPLKVYQLYEEMLLPSPADDRERFFLDFFADEFERVKIRAEKMLAAASNKEIIQINALRNIQFARKLFHDSRLLYRSISSKNSDVVHQSDIYIIYILNLFIIRAIIFYSEFFKPFLDEPLLSEEELLLELHQETPSLLKHPLLYKQRPLLYEFLNTCMAGTVVNDVIAPYTQKQSKESIPVAESIPPEIKILQQLKGKFQLNCNSNIFLDVIFQFIRKQAENGSPWLNCDYSELTALLNYFFTDKDGNPLNPSSIRTVLKPSNFKKRPHPDDPNKFDINNFSDSAEIKK
;
A
#
# COMPACT_ATOMS: atom_id res chain seq x y z
N MET A 1 29.01 -30.59 -11.00
CA MET A 1 28.35 -30.29 -9.70
C MET A 1 26.89 -30.04 -9.98
N PRO A 2 25.95 -30.73 -9.31
CA PRO A 2 24.53 -30.53 -9.62
C PRO A 2 24.14 -29.12 -9.15
N SER A 3 23.86 -28.27 -10.12
CA SER A 3 23.27 -26.95 -9.94
C SER A 3 21.97 -27.10 -9.16
N PHE A 4 22.01 -26.73 -7.88
CA PHE A 4 20.83 -26.72 -7.02
C PHE A 4 19.77 -25.81 -7.67
N GLU A 5 18.51 -26.24 -7.66
CA GLU A 5 17.38 -25.68 -8.41
C GLU A 5 16.95 -24.25 -8.03
N VAL A 6 17.79 -23.52 -7.31
CA VAL A 6 17.60 -22.12 -6.91
C VAL A 6 17.47 -21.18 -8.13
N HIS A 7 17.96 -21.59 -9.30
CA HIS A 7 17.75 -20.88 -10.57
C HIS A 7 16.39 -21.15 -11.24
N LYS A 8 15.54 -22.04 -10.70
CA LYS A 8 14.18 -22.25 -11.22
C LYS A 8 13.12 -21.44 -10.50
N THR A 9 13.40 -20.91 -9.31
CA THR A 9 12.41 -20.24 -8.48
C THR A 9 12.10 -18.83 -8.97
N VAL A 10 10.82 -18.57 -9.18
CA VAL A 10 10.30 -17.24 -9.48
C VAL A 10 10.22 -16.47 -8.17
N ASN A 11 10.67 -15.22 -8.15
CA ASN A 11 10.87 -14.47 -6.90
C ASN A 11 9.56 -14.04 -6.21
N PHE A 12 8.41 -14.24 -6.86
CA PHE A 12 7.09 -13.82 -6.41
C PHE A 12 6.21 -15.01 -5.94
N SER A 13 6.81 -16.07 -5.42
CA SER A 13 6.10 -17.29 -5.01
C SER A 13 5.02 -17.01 -3.96
N VAL A 14 5.32 -16.17 -2.96
CA VAL A 14 4.38 -15.84 -1.87
C VAL A 14 3.19 -15.01 -2.38
N PHE A 15 3.43 -13.98 -3.20
CA PHE A 15 2.33 -13.26 -3.87
C PHE A 15 1.49 -14.20 -4.72
N SER A 16 2.11 -15.14 -5.44
CA SER A 16 1.38 -16.14 -6.22
C SER A 16 0.52 -17.06 -5.35
N GLN A 17 1.05 -17.55 -4.23
CA GLN A 17 0.30 -18.37 -3.27
C GLN A 17 -0.88 -17.59 -2.68
N PHE A 18 -0.69 -16.31 -2.38
CA PHE A 18 -1.77 -15.44 -1.90
C PHE A 18 -2.90 -15.34 -2.94
N VAL A 19 -2.57 -14.96 -4.18
CA VAL A 19 -3.55 -14.82 -5.27
C VAL A 19 -4.30 -16.13 -5.55
N ARG A 20 -3.63 -17.28 -5.37
CA ARG A 20 -4.22 -18.62 -5.52
C ARG A 20 -5.08 -19.07 -4.35
N GLY A 21 -5.14 -18.31 -3.26
CA GLY A 21 -6.03 -18.61 -2.14
C GLY A 21 -5.37 -19.15 -0.88
N SER A 22 -4.06 -19.43 -0.88
CA SER A 22 -3.38 -20.04 0.28
C SER A 22 -3.42 -19.17 1.53
N PHE A 23 -3.50 -17.85 1.33
CA PHE A 23 -3.51 -16.84 2.40
C PHE A 23 -4.71 -15.88 2.29
N LEU A 24 -5.78 -16.30 1.59
CA LEU A 24 -6.91 -15.40 1.37
C LEU A 24 -7.54 -14.97 2.70
N PRO A 25 -7.74 -13.67 2.92
CA PRO A 25 -8.27 -13.15 4.18
C PRO A 25 -9.63 -13.78 4.52
N VAL A 26 -10.51 -13.90 3.52
CA VAL A 26 -11.85 -14.48 3.66
C VAL A 26 -11.79 -15.92 4.18
N SER A 27 -10.82 -16.71 3.73
CA SER A 27 -10.63 -18.11 4.16
C SER A 27 -9.90 -18.24 5.50
N LEU A 28 -9.33 -17.14 6.00
CA LEU A 28 -8.59 -17.08 7.25
C LEU A 28 -9.42 -16.52 8.41
N ALA A 29 -10.68 -16.11 8.19
CA ALA A 29 -11.55 -15.62 9.26
C ALA A 29 -11.69 -16.62 10.43
N ASP A 30 -11.59 -17.93 10.16
CA ASP A 30 -11.60 -18.98 11.19
C ASP A 30 -10.21 -19.25 11.81
N LYS A 31 -9.13 -18.79 11.18
CA LYS A 31 -7.76 -18.96 11.70
C LYS A 31 -7.38 -17.70 12.45
N ASN A 32 -7.27 -17.81 13.78
CA ASN A 32 -6.71 -16.76 14.64
C ASN A 32 -5.28 -16.38 14.22
N ILE A 33 -5.14 -15.43 13.29
CA ILE A 33 -3.86 -14.80 12.94
C ILE A 33 -3.48 -13.92 14.13
N LYS A 34 -2.39 -14.28 14.82
CA LYS A 34 -1.97 -13.58 16.03
C LYS A 34 -0.90 -12.53 15.79
N SER A 35 -0.21 -12.58 14.66
CA SER A 35 0.88 -11.64 14.33
C SER A 35 1.30 -11.71 12.86
N SER A 36 1.93 -10.63 12.37
CA SER A 36 2.60 -10.57 11.06
C SER A 36 3.67 -11.67 10.92
N LEU A 37 4.43 -11.96 11.99
CA LEU A 37 5.46 -13.00 11.99
C LEU A 37 4.90 -14.40 11.73
N GLN A 38 3.68 -14.70 12.21
CA GLN A 38 3.03 -15.97 11.95
C GLN A 38 2.69 -16.13 10.46
N LEU A 39 2.20 -15.06 9.81
CA LEU A 39 1.94 -15.04 8.37
C LEU A 39 3.24 -15.23 7.58
N VAL A 40 4.26 -14.44 7.90
CA VAL A 40 5.58 -14.53 7.26
C VAL A 40 6.17 -15.92 7.41
N ARG A 41 6.15 -16.51 8.61
CA ARG A 41 6.62 -17.89 8.82
C ARG A 41 5.82 -18.89 8.00
N SER A 42 4.50 -18.74 7.94
CA SER A 42 3.66 -19.68 7.19
C SER A 42 3.94 -19.66 5.67
N ALA A 43 4.30 -18.51 5.12
CA ALA A 43 4.56 -18.37 3.69
C ALA A 43 6.02 -18.65 3.28
N ASN A 44 6.97 -18.23 4.12
CA ASN A 44 8.41 -18.29 3.83
C ASN A 44 9.14 -19.45 4.54
N THR A 45 8.39 -20.42 5.11
CA THR A 45 8.99 -21.68 5.57
C THR A 45 9.19 -22.62 4.39
N HIS A 46 10.44 -23.04 4.18
CA HIS A 46 10.81 -23.87 3.05
C HIS A 46 11.60 -25.11 3.48
N ILE A 47 11.27 -26.24 2.86
CA ILE A 47 12.11 -27.44 2.90
C ILE A 47 13.21 -27.26 1.85
N ILE A 48 14.46 -27.22 2.30
CA ILE A 48 15.62 -26.95 1.44
C ILE A 48 16.20 -28.23 0.87
N ILE A 49 16.36 -29.23 1.73
CA ILE A 49 16.93 -30.53 1.38
C ILE A 49 16.08 -31.62 2.04
N SER A 50 15.91 -32.74 1.35
CA SER A 50 15.34 -33.98 1.89
C SER A 50 16.23 -35.15 1.51
N GLU A 51 16.74 -35.89 2.49
CA GLU A 51 17.65 -37.03 2.29
C GLU A 51 17.30 -38.22 3.18
N SER A 52 17.93 -39.37 2.92
CA SER A 52 17.69 -40.60 3.67
C SER A 52 18.22 -40.55 5.11
N THR A 53 19.32 -39.81 5.34
CA THR A 53 19.99 -39.71 6.64
C THR A 53 20.18 -38.26 7.08
N LYS A 54 20.22 -38.02 8.39
CA LYS A 54 20.42 -36.67 8.95
C LYS A 54 21.81 -36.11 8.60
N GLU A 55 22.81 -36.98 8.51
CA GLU A 55 24.20 -36.66 8.20
C GLU A 55 24.32 -36.13 6.76
N GLU A 56 23.61 -36.74 5.81
CA GLU A 56 23.56 -36.27 4.43
C GLU A 56 22.91 -34.89 4.31
N VAL A 57 21.79 -34.66 5.01
CA VAL A 57 21.16 -33.35 5.07
C VAL A 57 22.13 -32.31 5.63
N SER A 58 22.80 -32.62 6.74
CA SER A 58 23.74 -31.72 7.43
C SER A 58 24.97 -31.39 6.56
N ARG A 59 25.45 -32.36 5.78
CA ARG A 59 26.56 -32.16 4.84
C ARG A 59 26.15 -31.36 3.61
N LYS A 60 24.94 -31.54 3.09
CA LYS A 60 24.46 -30.80 1.92
C LYS A 60 24.07 -29.36 2.29
N ILE A 61 23.45 -29.15 3.45
CA ILE A 61 23.02 -27.80 3.88
C ILE A 61 24.20 -26.87 4.14
N SER A 62 25.35 -27.40 4.59
CA SER A 62 26.57 -26.60 4.80
C SER A 62 27.20 -26.07 3.51
N LEU A 63 26.77 -26.58 2.35
CA LEU A 63 27.22 -26.14 1.03
C LEU A 63 26.27 -25.13 0.37
N ILE A 64 25.12 -24.82 0.99
CA ILE A 64 24.11 -23.92 0.43
C ILE A 64 24.16 -22.58 1.15
N ASP A 65 24.19 -21.49 0.39
CA ASP A 65 23.95 -20.16 0.95
C ASP A 65 22.45 -19.98 1.22
N LEU A 66 22.06 -20.10 2.49
CA LEU A 66 20.65 -19.95 2.89
C LEU A 66 20.10 -18.55 2.66
N THR A 67 20.96 -17.56 2.45
CA THR A 67 20.52 -16.18 2.17
C THR A 67 19.93 -16.03 0.76
N ASP A 68 20.18 -16.99 -0.15
CA ASP A 68 19.57 -17.06 -1.48
C ASP A 68 18.04 -17.16 -1.44
N TYR A 69 17.46 -17.56 -0.30
CA TYR A 69 16.02 -17.64 -0.09
C TYR A 69 15.38 -16.28 0.27
N GLY A 70 16.13 -15.18 0.20
CA GLY A 70 15.65 -13.84 0.49
C GLY A 70 15.83 -13.46 1.96
N TYR A 71 17.00 -13.72 2.53
CA TYR A 71 17.36 -13.30 3.88
C TYR A 71 18.63 -12.43 3.85
N TYR A 72 18.68 -11.35 4.61
CA TYR A 72 19.88 -10.50 4.70
C TYR A 72 21.06 -11.24 5.35
N SER A 73 20.77 -12.12 6.31
CA SER A 73 21.77 -12.85 7.09
C SER A 73 21.24 -14.21 7.52
N THR A 74 22.14 -15.18 7.72
CA THR A 74 21.81 -16.48 8.31
C THR A 74 21.28 -16.38 9.74
N SER A 75 21.58 -15.29 10.45
CA SER A 75 21.00 -14.98 11.77
C SER A 75 19.49 -14.74 11.74
N ASP A 76 18.92 -14.49 10.56
CA ASP A 76 17.49 -14.24 10.37
C ASP A 76 16.71 -15.54 10.14
N ILE A 77 17.40 -16.69 10.17
CA ILE A 77 16.89 -18.00 9.79
C ILE A 77 16.94 -18.94 11.00
N ASP A 78 15.81 -19.58 11.27
CA ASP A 78 15.69 -20.72 12.17
C ASP A 78 15.78 -22.02 11.34
N LEU A 79 16.92 -22.71 11.41
CA LEU A 79 17.17 -23.96 10.70
C LEU A 79 16.79 -25.16 11.59
N LYS A 80 15.81 -25.93 11.13
CA LYS A 80 15.31 -27.14 11.82
C LYS A 80 15.57 -28.38 11.00
N PHE A 81 15.93 -29.47 11.68
CA PHE A 81 16.02 -30.79 11.08
C PHE A 81 14.82 -31.61 11.54
N ILE A 82 13.94 -31.97 10.60
CA ILE A 82 12.69 -32.67 10.86
C ILE A 82 12.74 -34.03 10.15
N TYR A 83 12.20 -35.07 10.78
CA TYR A 83 11.99 -36.36 10.12
C TYR A 83 10.57 -36.43 9.58
N ASN A 84 10.41 -36.66 8.29
CA ASN A 84 9.12 -36.87 7.66
C ASN A 84 8.85 -38.38 7.56
N SER A 85 7.86 -38.86 8.33
CA SER A 85 7.47 -40.27 8.38
C SER A 85 6.79 -40.76 7.11
N GLU A 86 6.13 -39.87 6.35
CA GLU A 86 5.43 -40.24 5.11
C GLU A 86 6.41 -40.53 3.98
N THR A 87 7.48 -39.72 3.88
CA THR A 87 8.52 -39.87 2.87
C THR A 87 9.73 -40.66 3.36
N ASN A 88 9.73 -41.08 4.63
CA ASN A 88 10.83 -41.77 5.30
C ASN A 88 12.18 -41.07 5.07
N SER A 89 12.19 -39.75 5.26
CA SER A 89 13.35 -38.89 4.96
C SER A 89 13.57 -37.81 6.01
N HIS A 90 14.83 -37.43 6.20
CA HIS A 90 15.23 -36.27 6.99
C HIS A 90 15.20 -35.01 6.12
N GLN A 91 14.66 -33.93 6.67
CA GLN A 91 14.46 -32.66 5.97
C GLN A 91 15.15 -31.52 6.73
N ALA A 92 15.82 -30.64 6.00
CA ALA A 92 16.24 -29.33 6.50
C ALA A 92 15.17 -28.30 6.15
N VAL A 93 14.60 -27.68 7.18
CA VAL A 93 13.53 -26.67 7.05
C VAL A 93 14.05 -25.35 7.57
N ILE A 94 13.96 -24.31 6.75
CA ILE A 94 14.25 -22.94 7.17
C ILE A 94 12.95 -22.21 7.51
N CYS A 95 12.96 -21.47 8.61
CA CYS A 95 11.86 -20.60 9.02
C CYS A 95 12.36 -19.17 9.28
N PRO A 96 11.61 -18.13 8.89
CA PRO A 96 11.93 -16.76 9.28
C PRO A 96 11.90 -16.52 10.79
N LEU A 97 12.91 -15.81 11.31
CA LEU A 97 12.94 -15.36 12.70
C LEU A 97 12.35 -13.96 12.90
N LYS A 98 12.33 -13.12 11.85
CA LYS A 98 11.84 -11.74 11.91
C LYS A 98 11.09 -11.34 10.64
N VAL A 99 10.35 -10.24 10.77
CA VAL A 99 9.63 -9.56 9.68
C VAL A 99 10.48 -8.37 9.24
N TYR A 100 10.81 -8.27 7.95
CA TYR A 100 11.52 -7.13 7.39
C TYR A 100 10.58 -5.92 7.26
N GLN A 101 11.09 -4.75 7.65
CA GLN A 101 10.37 -3.49 7.49
C GLN A 101 10.56 -2.97 6.07
N LEU A 102 9.51 -2.33 5.54
CA LEU A 102 9.60 -1.63 4.27
C LEU A 102 10.54 -0.43 4.39
N TYR A 103 11.65 -0.46 3.65
CA TYR A 103 12.60 0.67 3.61
C TYR A 103 12.25 1.70 2.54
N GLU A 104 11.41 1.31 1.59
CA GLU A 104 11.05 2.12 0.44
C GLU A 104 9.88 3.05 0.76
N GLU A 105 9.98 4.30 0.33
CA GLU A 105 8.89 5.26 0.50
C GLU A 105 7.76 4.92 -0.49
N MET A 106 6.67 4.39 0.05
CA MET A 106 5.46 4.06 -0.71
C MET A 106 4.25 4.80 -0.13
N LEU A 107 3.41 5.34 -1.01
CA LEU A 107 2.14 5.94 -0.61
C LEU A 107 1.10 4.83 -0.37
N LEU A 108 1.06 4.32 0.86
CA LEU A 108 0.14 3.26 1.27
C LEU A 108 -0.98 3.83 2.15
N PRO A 109 -2.25 3.40 1.97
CA PRO A 109 -3.30 3.74 2.92
C PRO A 109 -2.96 3.15 4.30
N SER A 110 -3.38 3.84 5.35
CA SER A 110 -3.15 3.37 6.72
C SER A 110 -4.12 2.22 7.05
N PRO A 111 -3.64 1.15 7.73
CA PRO A 111 -4.53 0.07 8.16
C PRO A 111 -5.47 0.58 9.26
N ALA A 112 -6.73 0.18 9.19
CA ALA A 112 -7.78 0.51 10.15
C ALA A 112 -7.77 -0.40 11.39
N ASP A 113 -7.27 -1.63 11.23
CA ASP A 113 -7.20 -2.63 12.31
C ASP A 113 -5.89 -3.45 12.29
N ASP A 114 -5.70 -4.29 13.31
CA ASP A 114 -4.50 -5.14 13.44
C ASP A 114 -4.39 -6.18 12.32
N ARG A 115 -5.52 -6.64 11.76
CA ARG A 115 -5.52 -7.64 10.69
C ARG A 115 -4.95 -7.03 9.41
N GLU A 116 -5.47 -5.86 9.02
CA GLU A 116 -4.95 -5.07 7.91
C GLU A 116 -3.47 -4.73 8.10
N ARG A 117 -3.08 -4.37 9.33
CA ARG A 117 -1.67 -4.12 9.69
C ARG A 117 -0.80 -5.36 9.52
N PHE A 118 -1.25 -6.54 9.96
CA PHE A 118 -0.48 -7.78 9.82
C PHE A 118 -0.24 -8.14 8.35
N PHE A 119 -1.23 -7.93 7.49
CA PHE A 119 -1.07 -8.17 6.05
C PHE A 119 -0.21 -7.09 5.38
N LEU A 120 -0.31 -5.83 5.79
CA LEU A 120 0.58 -4.77 5.33
C LEU A 120 2.05 -5.12 5.64
N ASP A 121 2.34 -5.48 6.89
CA ASP A 121 3.67 -5.92 7.32
C ASP A 121 4.14 -7.17 6.56
N PHE A 122 3.22 -8.11 6.31
CA PHE A 122 3.50 -9.34 5.55
C PHE A 122 3.91 -9.05 4.10
N PHE A 123 3.18 -8.18 3.40
CA PHE A 123 3.54 -7.81 2.02
C PHE A 123 4.80 -6.95 1.95
N ALA A 124 5.01 -6.07 2.94
CA ALA A 124 6.26 -5.35 3.10
C ALA A 124 7.46 -6.29 3.25
N ASP A 125 7.38 -7.27 4.16
CA ASP A 125 8.43 -8.28 4.34
C ASP A 125 8.72 -9.02 3.04
N GLU A 126 7.67 -9.52 2.37
CA GLU A 126 7.85 -10.26 1.13
C GLU A 126 8.49 -9.42 0.02
N PHE A 127 8.11 -8.15 -0.09
CA PHE A 127 8.73 -7.23 -1.06
C PHE A 127 10.21 -6.99 -0.76
N GLU A 128 10.62 -6.87 0.50
CA GLU A 128 12.04 -6.81 0.86
C GLU A 128 12.78 -8.11 0.50
N ARG A 129 12.17 -9.28 0.73
CA ARG A 129 12.76 -10.58 0.32
C ARG A 129 12.93 -10.70 -1.19
N VAL A 130 11.97 -10.19 -1.94
CA VAL A 130 12.03 -10.10 -3.40
C VAL A 130 13.25 -9.29 -3.86
N LYS A 131 13.57 -8.16 -3.19
CA LYS A 131 14.76 -7.34 -3.48
C LYS A 131 16.05 -8.10 -3.19
N ILE A 132 16.14 -8.73 -2.02
CA ILE A 132 17.30 -9.56 -1.64
C ILE A 132 17.54 -10.68 -2.65
N ARG A 133 16.48 -11.38 -3.07
CA ARG A 133 16.59 -12.43 -4.10
C ARG A 133 17.04 -11.89 -5.45
N ALA A 134 16.62 -10.68 -5.84
CA ALA A 134 17.08 -10.03 -7.06
C ALA A 134 18.58 -9.69 -7.01
N GLU A 135 19.07 -9.16 -5.87
CA GLU A 135 20.48 -8.86 -5.65
C GLU A 135 21.34 -10.13 -5.69
N LYS A 136 20.90 -11.19 -5.01
CA LYS A 136 21.58 -12.50 -5.02
C LYS A 136 21.63 -13.11 -6.40
N MET A 137 20.52 -13.05 -7.14
CA MET A 137 20.46 -13.50 -8.53
C MET A 137 21.47 -12.74 -9.41
N LEU A 138 21.59 -11.42 -9.24
CA LEU A 138 22.56 -10.61 -9.98
C LEU A 138 24.00 -10.98 -9.62
N ALA A 139 24.30 -11.18 -8.33
CA ALA A 139 25.62 -11.55 -7.85
C ALA A 139 26.06 -12.97 -8.28
N ALA A 140 25.12 -13.90 -8.40
CA ALA A 140 25.37 -15.28 -8.79
C ALA A 140 25.45 -15.50 -10.31
N ALA A 141 24.96 -14.55 -11.11
CA ALA A 141 24.89 -14.72 -12.56
C ALA A 141 26.28 -14.66 -13.22
N SER A 142 26.56 -15.62 -14.08
CA SER A 142 27.85 -15.73 -14.77
C SER A 142 27.96 -14.86 -16.02
N ASN A 143 26.84 -14.47 -16.62
CA ASN A 143 26.81 -13.66 -17.84
C ASN A 143 25.55 -12.78 -17.94
N LYS A 144 25.61 -11.81 -18.85
CA LYS A 144 24.54 -10.83 -19.10
C LYS A 144 23.22 -11.48 -19.55
N GLU A 145 23.30 -12.52 -20.36
CA GLU A 145 22.15 -13.19 -20.96
C GLU A 145 21.28 -13.89 -19.90
N ILE A 146 21.91 -14.57 -18.93
CA ILE A 146 21.20 -15.20 -17.80
C ILE A 146 20.47 -14.16 -16.96
N ILE A 147 21.09 -12.99 -16.72
CA ILE A 147 20.46 -11.88 -15.98
C ILE A 147 19.23 -11.40 -16.74
N GLN A 148 19.36 -11.16 -18.05
CA GLN A 148 18.27 -10.69 -18.90
C GLN A 148 17.10 -11.69 -18.91
N ILE A 149 17.36 -12.98 -19.14
CA ILE A 149 16.32 -14.03 -19.17
C ILE A 149 15.59 -14.10 -17.82
N ASN A 150 16.32 -14.07 -16.71
CA ASN A 150 15.72 -14.14 -15.38
C ASN A 150 14.92 -12.88 -15.03
N ALA A 151 15.42 -11.70 -15.40
CA ALA A 151 14.73 -10.43 -15.22
C ALA A 151 13.41 -10.41 -16.01
N LEU A 152 13.45 -10.73 -17.30
CA LEU A 152 12.27 -10.79 -18.17
C LEU A 152 11.24 -11.79 -17.65
N ARG A 153 11.68 -13.00 -17.25
CA ARG A 153 10.78 -14.02 -16.69
C ARG A 153 10.07 -13.53 -15.42
N ASN A 154 10.79 -12.86 -14.51
CA ASN A 154 10.22 -12.33 -13.28
C ASN A 154 9.26 -11.17 -13.55
N ILE A 155 9.60 -10.25 -14.47
CA ILE A 155 8.71 -9.14 -14.88
C ILE A 155 7.42 -9.69 -15.51
N GLN A 156 7.52 -10.64 -16.44
CA GLN A 156 6.36 -11.28 -17.07
C GLN A 156 5.47 -11.97 -16.04
N PHE A 157 6.08 -12.68 -15.09
CA PHE A 157 5.32 -13.34 -14.02
C PHE A 157 4.64 -12.33 -13.10
N ALA A 158 5.31 -11.23 -12.73
CA ALA A 158 4.72 -10.17 -11.92
C ALA A 158 3.56 -9.47 -12.65
N ARG A 159 3.68 -9.20 -13.96
CA ARG A 159 2.58 -8.69 -14.80
C ARG A 159 1.39 -9.65 -14.81
N LYS A 160 1.64 -10.95 -14.96
CA LYS A 160 0.58 -11.98 -14.86
C LYS A 160 -0.06 -11.99 -13.47
N LEU A 161 0.76 -11.92 -12.41
CA LEU A 161 0.25 -11.84 -11.03
C LEU A 161 -0.62 -10.62 -10.81
N PHE A 162 -0.25 -9.46 -11.37
CA PHE A 162 -1.04 -8.24 -11.30
C PHE A 162 -2.40 -8.40 -11.97
N HIS A 163 -2.43 -9.04 -13.14
CA HIS A 163 -3.68 -9.39 -13.79
C HIS A 163 -4.54 -10.32 -12.92
N ASP A 164 -3.95 -11.41 -12.42
CA ASP A 164 -4.65 -12.40 -11.60
C ASP A 164 -5.16 -11.79 -10.28
N SER A 165 -4.38 -10.91 -9.63
CA SER A 165 -4.75 -10.22 -8.39
C SER A 165 -5.85 -9.18 -8.59
N ARG A 166 -5.93 -8.56 -9.77
CA ARG A 166 -7.05 -7.68 -10.14
C ARG A 166 -8.34 -8.45 -10.38
N LEU A 167 -8.27 -9.61 -11.02
CA LEU A 167 -9.43 -10.50 -11.16
C LEU A 167 -9.94 -10.95 -9.79
N LEU A 168 -9.03 -11.30 -8.88
CA LEU A 168 -9.36 -11.62 -7.50
C LEU A 168 -10.02 -10.43 -6.78
N TYR A 169 -9.45 -9.23 -6.93
CA TYR A 169 -9.99 -8.00 -6.36
C TYR A 169 -11.42 -7.74 -6.83
N ARG A 170 -11.68 -7.86 -8.15
CA ARG A 170 -13.01 -7.74 -8.75
C ARG A 170 -13.98 -8.77 -8.19
N SER A 171 -13.55 -10.04 -8.16
CA SER A 171 -14.37 -11.15 -7.67
C SER A 171 -14.82 -10.95 -6.22
N ILE A 172 -13.98 -10.34 -5.39
CA ILE A 172 -14.29 -10.07 -3.98
C ILE A 172 -15.11 -8.80 -3.84
N SER A 173 -14.79 -7.76 -4.61
CA SER A 173 -15.52 -6.47 -4.59
C SER A 173 -16.94 -6.57 -5.16
N SER A 174 -17.21 -7.52 -6.07
CA SER A 174 -18.54 -7.70 -6.68
C SER A 174 -19.46 -8.62 -5.87
N LYS A 175 -18.99 -9.24 -4.79
CA LYS A 175 -19.81 -10.14 -3.96
C LYS A 175 -20.62 -9.30 -2.96
N ASN A 176 -21.94 -9.24 -3.18
CA ASN A 176 -22.90 -8.66 -2.23
C ASN A 176 -23.21 -9.64 -1.09
N SER A 177 -22.25 -9.94 -0.22
CA SER A 177 -22.51 -10.79 0.94
C SER A 177 -21.97 -10.19 2.24
N ASP A 178 -22.68 -10.46 3.34
CA ASP A 178 -22.25 -10.20 4.73
C ASP A 178 -20.91 -10.87 5.11
N VAL A 179 -20.33 -11.65 4.19
CA VAL A 179 -19.12 -12.47 4.41
C VAL A 179 -17.84 -11.73 3.98
N VAL A 180 -17.92 -10.74 3.09
CA VAL A 180 -16.73 -9.98 2.65
C VAL A 180 -16.56 -8.75 3.53
N HIS A 181 -15.52 -8.75 4.37
CA HIS A 181 -15.20 -7.62 5.21
C HIS A 181 -14.45 -6.53 4.42
N GLN A 182 -14.62 -5.26 4.79
CA GLN A 182 -13.86 -4.14 4.20
C GLN A 182 -12.35 -4.36 4.27
N SER A 183 -11.88 -5.00 5.34
CA SER A 183 -10.48 -5.40 5.50
C SER A 183 -10.00 -6.34 4.40
N ASP A 184 -10.85 -7.24 3.89
CA ASP A 184 -10.46 -8.16 2.81
C ASP A 184 -10.17 -7.41 1.51
N ILE A 185 -11.00 -6.40 1.21
CA ILE A 185 -10.84 -5.51 0.05
C ILE A 185 -9.55 -4.69 0.21
N TYR A 186 -9.32 -4.12 1.41
CA TYR A 186 -8.09 -3.39 1.72
C TYR A 186 -6.85 -4.27 1.50
N ILE A 187 -6.83 -5.49 2.04
CA ILE A 187 -5.69 -6.40 1.96
C ILE A 187 -5.34 -6.71 0.49
N ILE A 188 -6.34 -6.99 -0.35
CA ILE A 188 -6.11 -7.28 -1.77
C ILE A 188 -5.68 -6.02 -2.52
N TYR A 189 -6.20 -4.85 -2.16
CA TYR A 189 -5.75 -3.59 -2.72
C TYR A 189 -4.26 -3.34 -2.41
N ILE A 190 -3.85 -3.51 -1.15
CA ILE A 190 -2.43 -3.41 -0.74
C ILE A 190 -1.57 -4.43 -1.51
N LEU A 191 -2.02 -5.68 -1.65
CA LEU A 191 -1.31 -6.67 -2.46
C LEU A 191 -1.05 -6.17 -3.89
N ASN A 192 -2.06 -5.59 -4.54
CA ASN A 192 -1.91 -5.05 -5.88
C ASN A 192 -0.87 -3.92 -5.92
N LEU A 193 -0.86 -3.01 -4.93
CA LEU A 193 0.17 -1.96 -4.84
C LEU A 193 1.58 -2.54 -4.71
N PHE A 194 1.79 -3.57 -3.90
CA PHE A 194 3.09 -4.24 -3.78
C PHE A 194 3.49 -5.00 -5.06
N ILE A 195 2.55 -5.61 -5.78
CA ILE A 195 2.84 -6.24 -7.07
C ILE A 195 3.25 -5.18 -8.10
N ILE A 196 2.56 -4.03 -8.16
CA ILE A 196 2.95 -2.90 -9.02
C ILE A 196 4.37 -2.45 -8.66
N ARG A 197 4.66 -2.25 -7.37
CA ARG A 197 5.98 -1.83 -6.92
C ARG A 197 7.06 -2.85 -7.28
N ALA A 198 6.77 -4.14 -7.16
CA ALA A 198 7.64 -5.22 -7.61
C ALA A 198 7.95 -5.15 -9.12
N ILE A 199 6.95 -4.86 -9.95
CA ILE A 199 7.13 -4.70 -11.39
C ILE A 199 8.07 -3.52 -11.69
N ILE A 200 7.85 -2.38 -11.03
CA ILE A 200 8.69 -1.17 -11.19
C ILE A 200 10.11 -1.45 -10.71
N PHE A 201 10.27 -1.99 -9.50
CA PHE A 201 11.57 -2.36 -8.95
C PHE A 201 12.37 -3.26 -9.91
N TYR A 202 11.78 -4.34 -10.44
CA TYR A 202 12.50 -5.20 -11.40
C TYR A 202 12.88 -4.47 -12.69
N SER A 203 11.97 -3.65 -13.20
CA SER A 203 12.19 -2.90 -14.44
C SER A 203 13.34 -1.90 -14.29
N GLU A 204 13.42 -1.21 -13.14
CA GLU A 204 14.48 -0.25 -12.84
C GLU A 204 15.81 -0.94 -12.46
N PHE A 205 15.76 -1.93 -11.57
CA PHE A 205 16.93 -2.64 -11.06
C PHE A 205 17.67 -3.38 -12.18
N PHE A 206 16.93 -4.01 -13.11
CA PHE A 206 17.52 -4.72 -14.25
C PHE A 206 17.60 -3.87 -15.52
N LYS A 207 17.30 -2.56 -15.48
CA LYS A 207 17.35 -1.67 -16.65
C LYS A 207 18.64 -1.79 -17.49
N PRO A 208 19.85 -1.93 -16.91
CA PRO A 208 21.08 -2.09 -17.72
C PRO A 208 21.13 -3.37 -18.58
N PHE A 209 20.25 -4.33 -18.29
CA PHE A 209 20.18 -5.65 -18.91
C PHE A 209 18.95 -5.83 -19.80
N LEU A 210 18.06 -4.85 -19.84
CA LEU A 210 16.78 -4.92 -20.54
C LEU A 210 16.74 -3.91 -21.68
N ASP A 211 16.22 -4.34 -22.82
CA ASP A 211 15.94 -3.47 -23.98
C ASP A 211 14.48 -2.97 -23.99
N GLU A 212 13.68 -3.35 -22.99
CA GLU A 212 12.29 -2.92 -22.85
C GLU A 212 12.20 -1.48 -22.30
N PRO A 213 11.19 -0.70 -22.74
CA PRO A 213 10.90 0.59 -22.12
C PRO A 213 10.50 0.39 -20.64
N LEU A 214 10.86 1.36 -19.80
CA LEU A 214 10.40 1.36 -18.41
C LEU A 214 8.88 1.46 -18.37
N LEU A 215 8.27 0.59 -17.59
CA LEU A 215 6.85 0.69 -17.27
C LEU A 215 6.63 1.91 -16.38
N SER A 216 5.59 2.68 -16.66
CA SER A 216 5.20 3.77 -15.77
C SER A 216 4.40 3.22 -14.59
N GLU A 217 4.79 3.61 -13.38
CA GLU A 217 4.02 3.32 -12.17
C GLU A 217 2.62 3.95 -12.25
N GLU A 218 2.51 5.15 -12.82
CA GLU A 218 1.24 5.85 -13.01
C GLU A 218 0.30 5.08 -13.94
N GLU A 219 0.81 4.43 -14.99
CA GLU A 219 0.01 3.63 -15.92
C GLU A 219 -0.56 2.38 -15.22
N LEU A 220 0.27 1.66 -14.45
CA LEU A 220 -0.16 0.49 -13.69
C LEU A 220 -1.15 0.87 -12.58
N LEU A 221 -0.92 2.00 -11.89
CA LEU A 221 -1.86 2.53 -10.90
C LEU A 221 -3.17 2.97 -11.55
N LEU A 222 -3.13 3.61 -12.71
CA LEU A 222 -4.33 3.98 -13.45
C LEU A 222 -5.11 2.74 -13.86
N GLU A 223 -4.43 1.71 -14.33
CA GLU A 223 -5.01 0.42 -14.68
C GLU A 223 -5.70 -0.25 -13.45
N LEU A 224 -5.10 -0.17 -12.26
CA LEU A 224 -5.74 -0.60 -11.01
C LEU A 224 -6.95 0.30 -10.66
N HIS A 225 -6.80 1.62 -10.74
CA HIS A 225 -7.80 2.61 -10.33
C HIS A 225 -9.01 2.68 -11.26
N GLN A 226 -8.87 2.33 -12.53
CA GLN A 226 -10.02 2.17 -13.43
C GLN A 226 -11.02 1.13 -12.91
N GLU A 227 -10.55 0.18 -12.09
CA GLU A 227 -11.32 -0.97 -11.61
C GLU A 227 -11.58 -0.94 -10.11
N THR A 228 -10.98 0.02 -9.39
CA THR A 228 -11.12 0.18 -7.94
C THR A 228 -12.34 1.07 -7.63
N PRO A 229 -13.20 0.75 -6.65
CA PRO A 229 -14.24 1.66 -6.16
C PRO A 229 -13.66 3.01 -5.75
N SER A 230 -14.41 4.09 -5.99
CA SER A 230 -13.98 5.48 -5.78
C SER A 230 -13.39 5.75 -4.39
N LEU A 231 -13.84 5.02 -3.36
CA LEU A 231 -13.42 5.17 -1.96
C LEU A 231 -11.93 4.86 -1.72
N LEU A 232 -11.33 3.93 -2.47
CA LEU A 232 -9.92 3.52 -2.28
C LEU A 232 -8.95 4.33 -3.15
N LYS A 233 -9.46 5.20 -4.03
CA LYS A 233 -8.64 6.09 -4.88
C LYS A 233 -8.03 7.25 -4.09
N HIS A 234 -8.44 7.44 -2.85
CA HIS A 234 -8.04 8.56 -1.99
C HIS A 234 -7.66 8.06 -0.59
N PRO A 235 -6.39 7.64 -0.37
CA PRO A 235 -5.89 7.13 0.91
C PRO A 235 -6.14 8.05 2.12
N LEU A 236 -6.29 9.35 1.87
CA LEU A 236 -6.55 10.38 2.89
C LEU A 236 -7.97 10.29 3.50
N LEU A 237 -8.91 9.57 2.90
CA LEU A 237 -10.30 9.47 3.36
C LEU A 237 -10.53 8.38 4.43
N TYR A 238 -9.51 7.60 4.80
CA TYR A 238 -9.66 6.45 5.71
C TYR A 238 -9.65 6.80 7.21
N LYS A 239 -9.45 8.06 7.58
CA LYS A 239 -9.66 8.53 8.96
C LYS A 239 -11.08 9.07 9.12
N GLN A 240 -12.04 8.17 9.38
CA GLN A 240 -13.16 8.31 10.35
C GLN A 240 -14.32 7.36 10.00
N ARG A 241 -14.93 6.81 11.05
CA ARG A 241 -15.95 5.74 11.11
C ARG A 241 -17.09 5.88 10.08
N PRO A 242 -17.61 4.79 9.49
CA PRO A 242 -18.72 4.87 8.55
C PRO A 242 -20.08 4.97 9.25
N LEU A 243 -20.87 5.99 8.89
CA LEU A 243 -22.33 6.11 9.12
C LEU A 243 -23.12 5.66 7.87
N LEU A 244 -22.64 4.64 7.14
CA LEU A 244 -23.15 4.31 5.80
C LEU A 244 -24.33 3.31 5.78
N TYR A 245 -24.90 2.94 6.94
CA TYR A 245 -25.91 1.88 7.02
C TYR A 245 -27.37 2.33 7.07
N GLU A 246 -27.66 3.63 7.20
CA GLU A 246 -29.05 4.11 7.04
C GLU A 246 -29.47 4.27 5.57
N PHE A 247 -28.51 4.47 4.65
CA PHE A 247 -28.81 4.74 3.24
C PHE A 247 -29.09 3.47 2.43
N LEU A 248 -28.45 2.35 2.76
CA LEU A 248 -28.55 1.11 1.96
C LEU A 248 -29.84 0.30 2.21
N ASN A 249 -30.53 0.52 3.33
CA ASN A 249 -31.80 -0.15 3.62
C ASN A 249 -33.00 0.45 2.87
N THR A 250 -32.89 1.67 2.35
CA THR A 250 -34.01 2.33 1.64
C THR A 250 -34.05 2.01 0.14
N CYS A 251 -32.93 1.58 -0.45
CA CYS A 251 -32.79 1.37 -1.90
C CYS A 251 -33.19 -0.04 -2.39
N MET A 252 -33.53 -0.96 -1.49
CA MET A 252 -33.79 -2.37 -1.84
C MET A 252 -35.26 -2.79 -1.69
N ALA A 253 -36.15 -1.88 -1.29
CA ALA A 253 -37.58 -2.15 -1.24
C ALA A 253 -38.21 -1.97 -2.63
N GLY A 254 -38.14 -3.02 -3.47
CA GLY A 254 -39.16 -3.23 -4.52
C GLY A 254 -38.72 -3.49 -5.96
N THR A 255 -37.77 -4.40 -6.24
CA THR A 255 -37.61 -4.89 -7.64
C THR A 255 -37.53 -6.40 -7.76
N VAL A 256 -38.40 -6.91 -8.63
CA VAL A 256 -38.60 -8.29 -9.07
C VAL A 256 -37.64 -8.58 -10.22
N VAL A 257 -36.62 -9.43 -10.03
CA VAL A 257 -36.22 -10.53 -10.94
C VAL A 257 -35.21 -11.38 -10.15
N ASN A 258 -35.76 -12.30 -9.35
CA ASN A 258 -35.20 -13.63 -9.18
C ASN A 258 -35.26 -14.31 -10.55
N ASP A 259 -34.15 -14.85 -11.07
CA ASP A 259 -34.04 -16.30 -11.25
C ASP A 259 -32.81 -16.74 -12.08
N VAL A 260 -31.99 -17.55 -11.39
CA VAL A 260 -31.20 -18.71 -11.87
C VAL A 260 -29.86 -18.46 -12.61
N ILE A 261 -28.82 -18.34 -11.77
CA ILE A 261 -27.64 -19.23 -11.65
C ILE A 261 -27.19 -20.03 -12.91
N ALA A 262 -26.06 -19.56 -13.47
CA ALA A 262 -24.93 -20.28 -14.07
C ALA A 262 -25.15 -21.05 -15.41
N PRO A 263 -24.07 -21.45 -16.14
CA PRO A 263 -22.64 -21.15 -15.98
C PRO A 263 -21.94 -20.70 -17.30
N TYR A 264 -20.72 -20.17 -17.14
CA TYR A 264 -19.63 -20.10 -18.12
C TYR A 264 -19.94 -19.64 -19.56
N THR A 265 -19.44 -18.44 -19.86
CA THR A 265 -19.00 -17.96 -21.19
C THR A 265 -20.06 -17.93 -22.28
N GLN A 266 -20.44 -16.73 -22.72
CA GLN A 266 -20.04 -16.26 -24.06
C GLN A 266 -20.41 -14.79 -24.32
N LYS A 267 -19.40 -14.07 -24.80
CA LYS A 267 -19.36 -13.13 -25.94
C LYS A 267 -20.58 -12.23 -26.24
N GLN A 268 -20.18 -10.98 -26.51
CA GLN A 268 -20.87 -9.91 -27.26
C GLN A 268 -21.86 -9.11 -26.40
N SER A 269 -22.00 -7.80 -26.56
CA SER A 269 -21.70 -6.91 -27.68
C SER A 269 -21.47 -5.49 -27.16
N LYS A 270 -20.75 -4.69 -27.95
CA LYS A 270 -20.72 -3.23 -27.82
C LYS A 270 -22.13 -2.69 -28.03
N GLU A 271 -22.68 -2.00 -27.04
CA GLU A 271 -23.56 -0.86 -27.23
C GLU A 271 -23.48 0.02 -25.98
N SER A 272 -23.02 1.26 -26.21
CA SER A 272 -22.87 2.34 -25.24
C SER A 272 -24.22 2.89 -24.78
N ILE A 273 -24.32 3.33 -23.51
CA ILE A 273 -25.13 4.44 -22.94
C ILE A 273 -25.21 4.22 -21.39
N PRO A 274 -25.27 5.24 -20.51
CA PRO A 274 -24.56 6.52 -20.43
C PRO A 274 -23.69 6.60 -19.15
N VAL A 275 -22.79 7.59 -19.12
CA VAL A 275 -21.97 7.94 -17.96
C VAL A 275 -22.79 8.70 -16.90
N ALA A 276 -22.48 8.36 -15.65
CA ALA A 276 -22.62 9.13 -14.41
C ALA A 276 -23.98 9.22 -13.72
N GLU A 277 -23.98 8.75 -12.48
CA GLU A 277 -24.69 9.38 -11.35
C GLU A 277 -23.99 8.92 -10.05
N SER A 278 -23.72 9.75 -9.06
CA SER A 278 -23.47 11.17 -9.00
C SER A 278 -22.77 11.33 -7.65
N ILE A 279 -21.56 11.89 -7.62
CA ILE A 279 -20.82 12.19 -6.39
C ILE A 279 -21.79 12.85 -5.39
N PRO A 280 -21.81 12.44 -4.10
CA PRO A 280 -22.69 13.03 -3.10
C PRO A 280 -22.65 14.56 -3.21
N PRO A 281 -23.79 15.26 -3.15
CA PRO A 281 -23.83 16.70 -3.40
C PRO A 281 -22.84 17.47 -2.52
N GLU A 282 -22.58 17.03 -1.29
CA GLU A 282 -21.59 17.58 -0.38
C GLU A 282 -20.15 17.40 -0.88
N ILE A 283 -19.83 16.25 -1.47
CA ILE A 283 -18.51 15.98 -2.06
C ILE A 283 -18.36 16.70 -3.41
N LYS A 284 -19.45 16.85 -4.18
CA LYS A 284 -19.47 17.73 -5.36
C LYS A 284 -19.17 19.17 -4.96
N ILE A 285 -19.76 19.65 -3.86
CA ILE A 285 -19.48 20.98 -3.33
C ILE A 285 -17.99 21.10 -2.99
N LEU A 286 -17.40 20.16 -2.25
CA LEU A 286 -15.98 20.21 -1.92
C LEU A 286 -15.06 20.17 -3.16
N GLN A 287 -15.40 19.36 -4.17
CA GLN A 287 -14.67 19.35 -5.45
C GLN A 287 -14.83 20.65 -6.25
N GLN A 288 -16.03 21.24 -6.22
CA GLN A 288 -16.30 22.53 -6.84
C GLN A 288 -15.56 23.67 -6.13
N LEU A 289 -15.22 23.50 -4.85
CA LEU A 289 -14.44 24.44 -4.05
C LEU A 289 -12.92 24.35 -4.28
N LYS A 290 -12.43 23.34 -5.01
CA LYS A 290 -11.00 23.20 -5.33
C LYS A 290 -10.49 24.48 -6.00
N GLY A 291 -9.49 25.11 -5.38
CA GLY A 291 -8.88 26.35 -5.85
C GLY A 291 -9.84 27.55 -5.96
N LYS A 292 -11.01 27.52 -5.31
CA LYS A 292 -11.96 28.65 -5.33
C LYS A 292 -11.59 29.77 -4.38
N PHE A 293 -10.70 29.52 -3.43
CA PHE A 293 -10.26 30.52 -2.46
C PHE A 293 -8.96 31.16 -2.92
N GLN A 294 -9.05 32.22 -3.72
CA GLN A 294 -7.89 32.98 -4.15
C GLN A 294 -7.44 33.94 -3.05
N LEU A 295 -6.17 33.83 -2.67
CA LEU A 295 -5.53 34.76 -1.74
C LEU A 295 -5.03 35.98 -2.51
N ASN A 296 -5.69 37.12 -2.29
CA ASN A 296 -5.22 38.42 -2.79
C ASN A 296 -4.16 39.06 -1.90
N CYS A 297 -3.93 38.49 -0.72
CA CYS A 297 -2.86 38.90 0.19
C CYS A 297 -1.59 38.06 -0.03
N ASN A 298 -0.51 38.46 0.62
CA ASN A 298 0.72 37.67 0.62
C ASN A 298 0.46 36.31 1.32
N SER A 299 0.68 35.21 0.62
CA SER A 299 0.45 33.85 1.14
C SER A 299 1.23 33.57 2.42
N ASN A 300 2.41 34.17 2.62
CA ASN A 300 3.17 34.01 3.86
C ASN A 300 2.49 34.69 5.06
N ILE A 301 1.79 35.81 4.85
CA ILE A 301 1.01 36.47 5.92
C ILE A 301 -0.16 35.57 6.31
N PHE A 302 -0.91 35.05 5.33
CA PHE A 302 -2.00 34.11 5.58
C PHE A 302 -1.54 32.85 6.32
N LEU A 303 -0.43 32.25 5.89
CA LEU A 303 0.16 31.07 6.53
C LEU A 303 0.70 31.36 7.93
N ASP A 304 1.19 32.58 8.18
CA ASP A 304 1.60 33.00 9.52
C ASP A 304 0.41 33.10 10.48
N VAL A 305 -0.76 33.57 10.02
CA VAL A 305 -1.99 33.55 10.83
C VAL A 305 -2.34 32.12 11.24
N ILE A 306 -2.34 31.17 10.30
CA ILE A 306 -2.57 29.75 10.59
C ILE A 306 -1.53 29.21 11.58
N PHE A 307 -0.26 29.58 11.43
CA PHE A 307 0.79 29.22 12.38
C PHE A 307 0.51 29.76 13.79
N GLN A 308 0.06 31.01 13.91
CA GLN A 308 -0.30 31.59 15.19
C GLN A 308 -1.47 30.83 15.85
N PHE A 309 -2.50 30.40 15.08
CA PHE A 309 -3.60 29.57 15.59
C PHE A 309 -3.12 28.20 16.11
N ILE A 310 -2.12 27.59 15.48
CA ILE A 310 -1.54 26.31 15.95
C ILE A 310 -0.79 26.49 17.28
N ARG A 311 -0.24 27.69 17.54
CA ARG A 311 0.62 27.95 18.70
C ARG A 311 -0.09 28.63 19.86
N LYS A 312 -1.18 29.37 19.61
CA LYS A 312 -1.95 30.02 20.65
C LYS A 312 -2.69 28.96 21.48
N GLN A 313 -2.51 29.02 22.79
CA GLN A 313 -3.19 28.15 23.73
C GLN A 313 -4.46 28.83 24.23
N ALA A 314 -5.56 28.08 24.31
CA ALA A 314 -6.75 28.47 25.03
C ALA A 314 -6.52 28.40 26.55
N GLU A 315 -7.46 28.92 27.35
CA GLU A 315 -7.39 28.93 28.82
C GLU A 315 -7.17 27.53 29.43
N ASN A 316 -7.61 26.48 28.73
CA ASN A 316 -7.44 25.08 29.14
C ASN A 316 -6.08 24.45 28.73
N GLY A 317 -5.16 25.23 28.13
CA GLY A 317 -3.84 24.79 27.69
C GLY A 317 -3.80 24.07 26.33
N SER A 318 -4.95 23.84 25.67
CA SER A 318 -5.02 23.25 24.33
C SER A 318 -4.77 24.30 23.23
N PRO A 319 -4.14 23.94 22.10
CA PRO A 319 -3.95 24.88 21.00
C PRO A 319 -5.29 25.23 20.33
N TRP A 320 -5.43 26.46 19.83
CA TRP A 320 -6.63 26.89 19.11
C TRP A 320 -6.87 26.09 17.84
N LEU A 321 -5.81 25.58 17.21
CA LEU A 321 -5.88 24.65 16.09
C LEU A 321 -4.99 23.44 16.34
N ASN A 322 -5.60 22.26 16.41
CA ASN A 322 -4.90 20.98 16.48
C ASN A 322 -5.07 20.23 15.15
N CYS A 323 -4.00 20.09 14.37
CA CYS A 323 -4.03 19.41 13.09
C CYS A 323 -2.65 18.82 12.76
N ASP A 324 -2.62 17.70 12.04
CA ASP A 324 -1.39 17.17 11.46
C ASP A 324 -0.87 18.13 10.37
N TYR A 325 0.44 18.43 10.38
CA TYR A 325 1.02 19.38 9.43
C TYR A 325 0.93 18.90 7.98
N SER A 326 0.94 17.59 7.73
CA SER A 326 0.79 17.02 6.38
C SER A 326 -0.65 17.17 5.89
N GLU A 327 -1.62 16.84 6.74
CA GLU A 327 -3.05 16.99 6.44
C GLU A 327 -3.43 18.47 6.21
N LEU A 328 -2.95 19.38 7.05
CA LEU A 328 -3.15 20.82 6.87
C LEU A 328 -2.53 21.33 5.57
N THR A 329 -1.34 20.85 5.22
CA THR A 329 -0.68 21.22 3.96
C THR A 329 -1.51 20.79 2.75
N ALA A 330 -2.04 19.56 2.78
CA ALA A 330 -2.89 19.05 1.71
C ALA A 330 -4.19 19.87 1.58
N LEU A 331 -4.83 20.21 2.70
CA LEU A 331 -6.05 21.03 2.72
C LEU A 331 -5.80 22.42 2.13
N LEU A 332 -4.74 23.09 2.57
CA LEU A 332 -4.40 24.44 2.10
C LEU A 332 -4.05 24.45 0.61
N ASN A 333 -3.29 23.47 0.13
CA ASN A 333 -2.98 23.32 -1.29
C ASN A 333 -4.22 23.03 -2.14
N TYR A 334 -5.19 22.27 -1.61
CA TYR A 334 -6.39 21.88 -2.35
C TYR A 334 -7.39 23.03 -2.53
N PHE A 335 -7.63 23.82 -1.47
CA PHE A 335 -8.65 24.85 -1.48
C PHE A 335 -8.15 26.23 -1.93
N PHE A 336 -6.89 26.57 -1.63
CA PHE A 336 -6.39 27.93 -1.82
C PHE A 336 -5.43 28.07 -2.99
N THR A 337 -5.56 29.21 -3.68
CA THR A 337 -4.63 29.66 -4.73
C THR A 337 -3.96 30.97 -4.32
N ASP A 338 -2.79 31.25 -4.88
CA ASP A 338 -2.12 32.53 -4.73
C ASP A 338 -2.76 33.63 -5.59
N LYS A 339 -2.24 34.85 -5.48
CA LYS A 339 -2.71 36.02 -6.26
C LYS A 339 -2.64 35.81 -7.78
N ASP A 340 -1.80 34.88 -8.24
CA ASP A 340 -1.60 34.56 -9.65
C ASP A 340 -2.47 33.37 -10.09
N GLY A 341 -3.30 32.84 -9.18
CA GLY A 341 -4.24 31.74 -9.43
C GLY A 341 -3.60 30.35 -9.32
N ASN A 342 -2.34 30.24 -8.90
CA ASN A 342 -1.66 28.95 -8.76
C ASN A 342 -1.97 28.31 -7.40
N PRO A 343 -2.10 26.97 -7.32
CA PRO A 343 -2.22 26.29 -6.03
C PRO A 343 -1.05 26.61 -5.11
N LEU A 344 -1.32 26.81 -3.82
CA LEU A 344 -0.26 27.10 -2.85
C LEU A 344 0.78 25.98 -2.81
N ASN A 345 2.05 26.31 -3.00
CA ASN A 345 3.12 25.32 -3.04
C ASN A 345 3.27 24.57 -1.70
N PRO A 346 3.11 23.23 -1.66
CA PRO A 346 3.20 22.43 -0.43
C PRO A 346 4.51 22.61 0.34
N SER A 347 5.64 22.70 -0.36
CA SER A 347 6.95 22.94 0.22
C SER A 347 7.03 24.31 0.89
N SER A 348 6.39 25.33 0.30
CA SER A 348 6.34 26.67 0.88
C SER A 348 5.46 26.69 2.13
N ILE A 349 4.29 26.05 2.10
CA ILE A 349 3.40 25.90 3.26
C ILE A 349 4.15 25.27 4.44
N ARG A 350 4.75 24.09 4.23
CA ARG A 350 5.53 23.38 5.26
C ARG A 350 6.68 24.22 5.79
N THR A 351 7.30 25.03 4.93
CA THR A 351 8.44 25.87 5.28
C THR A 351 8.04 27.04 6.17
N VAL A 352 6.89 27.67 5.93
CA VAL A 352 6.39 28.79 6.76
C VAL A 352 5.83 28.28 8.10
N LEU A 353 5.14 27.14 8.09
CA LEU A 353 4.56 26.55 9.30
C LEU A 353 5.62 25.92 10.25
N LYS A 354 6.88 25.78 9.80
CA LYS A 354 7.97 25.28 10.65
C LYS A 354 8.37 26.32 11.71
N PRO A 355 8.42 25.95 13.01
CA PRO A 355 8.73 26.89 14.10
C PRO A 355 10.10 27.56 13.98
N SER A 356 11.07 26.87 13.38
CA SER A 356 12.45 27.34 13.25
C SER A 356 12.65 28.37 12.13
N ASN A 357 11.66 28.60 11.27
CA ASN A 357 11.85 29.41 10.06
C ASN A 357 11.21 30.80 10.18
N PHE A 358 11.78 31.63 11.05
CA PHE A 358 11.30 33.00 11.30
C PHE A 358 11.49 33.93 10.09
N LYS A 359 12.48 33.65 9.23
CA LYS A 359 12.83 34.50 8.08
C LYS A 359 11.78 34.56 6.97
N LYS A 360 10.89 33.57 6.89
CA LYS A 360 9.81 33.50 5.89
C LYS A 360 8.48 34.02 6.41
N ARG A 361 8.38 34.32 7.70
CA ARG A 361 7.22 34.92 8.35
C ARG A 361 7.40 36.44 8.42
N PRO A 362 6.30 37.22 8.46
CA PRO A 362 6.38 38.67 8.63
C PRO A 362 7.17 39.03 9.90
N HIS A 363 8.05 40.03 9.79
CA HIS A 363 8.78 40.54 10.95
C HIS A 363 7.78 41.13 11.97
N PRO A 364 8.04 41.07 13.29
CA PRO A 364 7.20 41.75 14.28
C PRO A 364 6.89 43.22 13.95
N ASP A 365 7.83 43.92 13.32
CA ASP A 365 7.70 45.34 12.93
C ASP A 365 7.06 45.54 11.54
N ASP A 366 6.63 44.48 10.85
CA ASP A 366 5.95 44.62 9.56
C ASP A 366 4.54 45.21 9.79
N PRO A 367 4.23 46.40 9.24
CA PRO A 367 2.93 47.05 9.45
C PRO A 367 1.76 46.24 8.88
N ASN A 368 2.03 45.27 7.99
CA ASN A 368 1.02 44.38 7.43
C ASN A 368 0.93 43.03 8.17
N LYS A 369 1.72 42.83 9.24
CA LYS A 369 1.62 41.64 10.07
C LYS A 369 0.29 41.62 10.78
N PHE A 370 -0.38 40.48 10.69
CA PHE A 370 -1.60 40.23 11.43
C PHE A 370 -1.27 39.57 12.78
N ASP A 371 -1.82 40.10 13.87
CA ASP A 371 -1.66 39.53 15.21
C ASP A 371 -3.00 38.99 15.73
N ILE A 372 -3.07 37.67 15.92
CA ILE A 372 -4.28 37.01 16.41
C ILE A 372 -4.56 37.27 17.90
N ASN A 373 -3.64 37.91 18.63
CA ASN A 373 -3.87 38.30 20.03
C ASN A 373 -4.87 39.44 20.17
N ASN A 374 -5.15 40.16 19.07
CA ASN A 374 -6.23 41.15 19.02
C ASN A 374 -7.63 40.50 19.02
N PHE A 375 -7.75 39.18 18.89
CA PHE A 375 -8.99 38.46 19.15
C PHE A 375 -9.08 38.10 20.65
N SER A 376 -9.99 38.74 21.38
CA SER A 376 -10.26 38.42 22.79
C SER A 376 -11.09 37.14 22.91
N ASP A 377 -10.76 36.29 23.89
CA ASP A 377 -11.52 35.08 24.24
C ASP A 377 -12.92 35.37 24.83
N SER A 378 -13.19 36.61 25.21
CA SER A 378 -14.46 37.04 25.79
C SER A 378 -15.51 37.35 24.72
N ALA A 379 -16.14 36.32 24.16
CA ALA A 379 -17.49 36.47 23.65
C ALA A 379 -18.46 36.50 24.85
N GLU A 380 -18.80 37.70 25.34
CA GLU A 380 -20.05 37.88 26.06
C GLU A 380 -21.18 37.45 25.13
N ILE A 381 -21.69 36.23 25.32
CA ILE A 381 -22.98 35.81 24.78
C ILE A 381 -24.02 36.64 25.53
N LYS A 382 -24.36 37.82 25.00
CA LYS A 382 -25.59 38.51 25.38
C LYS A 382 -26.76 37.60 25.01
N LYS A 383 -27.39 37.04 26.03
CA LYS A 383 -28.65 36.31 25.94
C LYS A 383 -29.76 37.17 25.36
#